data_AF-A0A0S8EKP2-F1
#
_entry.id   AF-A0A0S8EKP2-F1
#
_cell.length_a   1.000
_cell.length_b   1.000
_cell.length_c   1.000
_cell.angle_alpha   90.00
_cell.angle_beta   90.00
_cell.angle_gamma   90.00
#
_symmetry.space_group_name_H-M   'P 1'
#
loop_
_entity.id
_entity.type
_entity.pdbx_description
1 polymer ?
#
loop_
_entity_poly.entity_id
_entity_poly.type
_entity_poly.pdbx_seq_one_letter_code
_entity_poly.pdbx_strand_id
1 'polypeptide(L)'
;MDSQTNTATIVLLAWREKRLLAMAIAAGAVLAIGLSFLIKPVYEATTYLLPVVDDAASGGLGSGQLGDLATLVGFGEDGSFRKNEALARLQSRKFVGEFILDKGLMPHLFPRDWNPKKGEWNSEDSPTLLDGIKLFLEDILVFSDDSTTGVIRVGIRMTDKQLAASLANAIVEKLDSDMRMIAIAEAERSYEFLAAESEKATAVELRESIYSLMEDQLERRMLARVNEGFVFKVIDPAIIPQPEDKIRPKRLVMGIFGGIAAFAAIILFLVGREWRRAAQDF
;
A
#
# COMPACT_ATOMS: atom_id res chain seq x y z
N MET A 1 -2.12 -21.53 48.12
CA MET A 1 -0.64 -21.51 47.96
C MET A 1 -0.28 -22.42 46.78
N ASP A 2 -1.02 -22.33 45.66
CA ASP A 2 -1.22 -23.46 44.72
C ASP A 2 -0.86 -23.15 43.26
N SER A 3 -0.31 -21.96 42.97
CA SER A 3 0.10 -21.61 41.60
C SER A 3 1.53 -22.06 41.26
N GLN A 4 2.42 -22.19 42.25
CA GLN A 4 3.81 -22.62 42.02
C GLN A 4 3.96 -24.14 41.86
N THR A 5 3.06 -24.94 42.44
CA THR A 5 3.10 -26.40 42.28
C THR A 5 2.70 -26.79 40.86
N ASN A 6 1.69 -26.14 40.28
CA ASN A 6 1.21 -26.45 38.93
C ASN A 6 2.21 -26.17 37.80
N THR A 7 3.02 -25.12 37.89
CA THR A 7 4.00 -24.79 36.83
C THR A 7 5.16 -25.78 36.80
N ALA A 8 5.65 -26.20 37.97
CA ALA A 8 6.71 -27.21 38.08
C ALA A 8 6.28 -28.58 37.53
N THR A 9 5.02 -29.00 37.76
CA THR A 9 4.48 -30.25 37.23
C THR A 9 4.42 -30.25 35.70
N ILE A 10 4.01 -29.14 35.09
CA ILE A 10 3.94 -29.01 33.62
C ILE A 10 5.35 -29.11 33.01
N VAL A 11 6.35 -28.47 33.64
CA VAL A 11 7.74 -28.51 33.16
C VAL A 11 8.33 -29.92 33.28
N LEU A 12 8.09 -30.62 34.40
CA LEU A 12 8.53 -32.00 34.59
C LEU A 12 7.84 -32.98 33.63
N LEU A 13 6.53 -32.79 33.39
CA LEU A 13 5.75 -33.58 32.44
C LEU A 13 6.27 -33.39 31.00
N ALA A 14 6.58 -32.15 30.62
CA ALA A 14 7.16 -31.83 29.33
C ALA A 14 8.57 -32.43 29.15
N TRP A 15 9.38 -32.43 30.21
CA TRP A 15 10.71 -33.05 30.18
C TRP A 15 10.66 -34.57 30.07
N ARG A 16 9.69 -35.20 30.74
CA ARG A 16 9.46 -36.65 30.72
C ARG A 16 9.02 -37.14 29.33
N GLU A 17 8.12 -36.41 28.68
CA GLU A 17 7.53 -36.79 27.38
C GLU A 17 8.15 -36.04 26.19
N LYS A 18 9.40 -35.57 26.31
CA LYS A 18 10.08 -34.74 25.30
C LYS A 18 10.10 -35.32 23.89
N ARG A 19 10.09 -36.65 23.75
CA ARG A 19 10.03 -37.33 22.43
C ARG A 19 8.67 -37.19 21.77
N LEU A 20 7.57 -37.32 22.53
CA LEU A 20 6.22 -37.11 22.00
C LEU A 20 6.02 -35.65 21.59
N LEU A 21 6.49 -34.72 22.42
CA LEU A 21 6.44 -33.28 22.10
C LEU A 21 7.22 -32.95 20.82
N ALA A 22 8.46 -33.46 20.70
CA ALA A 22 9.28 -33.24 19.51
C ALA A 22 8.64 -33.82 18.23
N MET A 23 8.11 -35.06 18.29
CA MET A 23 7.44 -35.68 17.14
C MET A 23 6.22 -34.91 16.69
N ALA A 24 5.46 -34.34 17.62
CA ALA A 24 4.27 -33.62 17.26
C ALA A 24 4.51 -32.20 16.77
N ILE A 25 5.50 -31.49 17.31
CA ILE A 25 5.97 -30.23 16.72
C ILE A 25 6.37 -30.49 15.27
N ALA A 26 7.15 -31.55 15.02
CA ALA A 26 7.57 -31.94 13.68
C ALA A 26 6.36 -32.29 12.80
N ALA A 27 5.42 -33.11 13.28
CA ALA A 27 4.21 -33.46 12.52
C ALA A 27 3.32 -32.25 12.21
N GLY A 28 3.12 -31.35 13.18
CA GLY A 28 2.37 -30.12 13.01
C GLY A 28 3.03 -29.16 12.01
N ALA A 29 4.36 -29.03 12.08
CA ALA A 29 5.12 -28.22 11.13
C ALA A 29 5.04 -28.78 9.70
N VAL A 30 5.23 -30.11 9.54
CA VAL A 30 5.11 -30.78 8.23
C VAL A 30 3.71 -30.65 7.66
N LEU A 31 2.68 -30.85 8.48
CA LEU A 31 1.28 -30.71 8.06
C LEU A 31 0.98 -29.27 7.63
N ALA A 32 1.41 -28.27 8.40
CA ALA A 32 1.22 -26.86 8.06
C ALA A 32 1.96 -26.45 6.77
N ILE A 33 3.19 -26.94 6.58
CA ILE A 33 3.93 -26.75 5.32
C ILE A 33 3.20 -27.43 4.16
N GLY A 34 2.69 -28.64 4.35
CA GLY A 34 1.90 -29.37 3.35
C GLY A 34 0.64 -28.59 2.92
N LEU A 35 -0.12 -28.09 3.89
CA LEU A 35 -1.29 -27.24 3.63
C LEU A 35 -0.93 -25.93 2.92
N SER A 36 0.28 -25.41 3.13
CA SER A 36 0.77 -24.21 2.44
C SER A 36 0.82 -24.37 0.92
N PHE A 37 1.02 -25.60 0.40
CA PHE A 37 1.02 -25.86 -1.04
C PHE A 37 -0.37 -25.81 -1.67
N LEU A 38 -1.45 -25.87 -0.88
CA LEU A 38 -2.83 -25.75 -1.37
C LEU A 38 -3.26 -24.28 -1.53
N ILE A 39 -2.55 -23.34 -0.89
CA ILE A 39 -2.86 -21.91 -0.94
C ILE A 39 -2.24 -21.31 -2.20
N LYS A 40 -3.05 -20.57 -2.97
CA LYS A 40 -2.59 -19.91 -4.20
C LYS A 40 -1.45 -18.93 -3.89
N PRO A 41 -0.34 -18.97 -4.67
CA PRO A 41 0.77 -18.05 -4.47
C PRO A 41 0.34 -16.63 -4.83
N VAL A 42 0.79 -15.66 -4.03
CA VAL A 42 0.59 -14.23 -4.29
C VAL A 42 1.94 -13.61 -4.61
N TYR A 43 1.96 -12.84 -5.68
CA TYR A 43 3.11 -12.10 -6.18
C TYR A 43 2.87 -10.62 -5.97
N GLU A 44 3.95 -9.84 -5.86
CA GLU A 44 3.89 -8.39 -5.75
C GLU A 44 4.73 -7.82 -6.88
N ALA A 45 4.13 -6.92 -7.65
CA ALA A 45 4.83 -6.11 -8.63
C ALA A 45 4.94 -4.69 -8.10
N THR A 46 6.14 -4.11 -8.13
CA THR A 46 6.43 -2.82 -7.49
C THR A 46 7.08 -1.84 -8.45
N THR A 47 6.64 -0.60 -8.35
CA THR A 47 7.19 0.57 -9.03
C THR A 47 7.86 1.47 -8.00
N TYR A 48 9.02 2.00 -8.35
CA TYR A 48 9.76 2.96 -7.52
C TYR A 48 9.67 4.36 -8.12
N LEU A 49 9.32 5.32 -7.27
CA LEU A 49 9.00 6.69 -7.63
C LEU A 49 9.87 7.66 -6.84
N LEU A 50 10.25 8.76 -7.48
CA LEU A 50 10.80 9.94 -6.80
C LEU A 50 9.83 11.12 -6.96
N PRO A 51 9.59 11.91 -5.90
CA PRO A 51 8.82 13.14 -6.02
C PRO A 51 9.54 14.13 -6.93
N VAL A 52 8.79 14.76 -7.83
CA VAL A 52 9.29 15.89 -8.61
C VAL A 52 9.28 17.12 -7.70
N VAL A 53 10.43 17.79 -7.61
CA VAL A 53 10.56 19.06 -6.89
C VAL A 53 10.41 20.16 -7.93
N ASP A 54 9.51 21.12 -7.67
CA ASP A 54 9.39 22.31 -8.51
C ASP A 54 10.59 23.24 -8.27
N ASP A 55 11.36 23.52 -9.31
CA ASP A 55 12.42 24.54 -9.30
C ASP A 55 11.87 25.99 -9.28
N ALA A 56 10.54 26.14 -9.26
CA ALA A 56 9.83 27.43 -9.41
C ALA A 56 10.01 28.42 -8.25
N ALA A 57 10.70 28.04 -7.16
CA ALA A 57 11.02 28.95 -6.05
C ALA A 57 12.45 29.53 -6.10
N SER A 58 13.26 29.22 -7.13
CA SER A 58 14.64 29.70 -7.24
C SER A 58 14.83 31.06 -7.94
N GLY A 59 13.73 31.73 -8.33
CA GLY A 59 13.74 33.04 -9.01
C GLY A 59 13.97 34.28 -8.12
N GLY A 60 14.11 34.12 -6.80
CA GLY A 60 14.34 35.23 -5.87
C GLY A 60 15.82 35.53 -5.64
N LEU A 61 16.44 36.35 -6.50
CA LEU A 61 17.73 37.01 -6.20
C LEU A 61 17.56 37.99 -5.04
N GLY A 62 17.53 37.50 -3.80
CA GLY A 62 17.37 38.34 -2.62
C GLY A 62 17.43 37.57 -1.31
N SER A 63 18.57 37.71 -0.61
CA SER A 63 18.83 37.32 0.79
C SER A 63 19.25 35.86 1.09
N GLY A 64 20.56 35.63 0.98
CA GLY A 64 21.32 35.04 2.09
C GLY A 64 21.46 33.51 2.14
N GLN A 65 22.22 32.95 1.20
CA GLN A 65 23.23 31.87 1.38
C GLN A 65 22.95 30.61 2.25
N LEU A 66 21.72 30.39 2.72
CA LEU A 66 21.34 29.22 3.53
C LEU A 66 20.05 28.53 3.04
N GLY A 67 19.31 29.12 2.09
CA GLY A 67 18.10 28.52 1.50
C GLY A 67 18.39 27.43 0.45
N ASP A 68 19.55 27.50 -0.22
CA ASP A 68 19.93 26.63 -1.33
C ASP A 68 20.43 25.23 -0.89
N LEU A 69 20.64 25.04 0.42
CA LEU A 69 20.96 23.74 1.00
C LEU A 69 19.72 23.02 1.54
N ALA A 70 18.59 23.71 1.70
CA ALA A 70 17.32 23.10 2.14
C ALA A 70 16.60 22.37 0.98
N THR A 71 16.77 22.87 -0.25
CA THR A 71 16.29 22.24 -1.49
C THR A 71 17.05 20.95 -1.80
N LEU A 72 18.33 20.89 -1.45
CA LEU A 72 19.20 19.72 -1.66
C LEU A 72 18.99 18.58 -0.63
N VAL A 73 18.24 18.84 0.46
CA VAL A 73 17.92 17.89 1.54
C VAL A 73 16.42 17.52 1.55
N GLY A 74 15.64 17.95 0.56
CA GLY A 74 14.25 17.50 0.37
C GLY A 74 13.20 18.18 1.25
N PHE A 75 13.50 19.35 1.83
CA PHE A 75 12.59 20.11 2.69
C PHE A 75 12.11 21.43 2.05
N GLY A 76 11.80 21.41 0.76
CA GLY A 76 10.96 22.45 0.15
C GLY A 76 9.49 22.21 0.54
N GLU A 77 8.90 23.17 1.27
CA GLU A 77 7.54 23.10 1.82
C GLU A 77 6.47 22.75 0.76
N ASP A 78 6.68 23.19 -0.49
CA ASP A 78 5.73 22.98 -1.60
C ASP A 78 5.88 21.60 -2.27
N GLY A 79 7.11 21.06 -2.37
CA GLY A 79 7.37 19.72 -2.93
C GLY A 79 6.91 18.59 -1.99
N SER A 80 7.09 18.79 -0.68
CA SER A 80 6.56 17.88 0.35
C SER A 80 5.04 17.89 0.35
N PHE A 81 4.40 19.06 0.19
CA PHE A 81 2.94 19.17 0.15
C PHE A 81 2.33 18.38 -1.02
N ARG A 82 2.83 18.56 -2.25
CA ARG A 82 2.30 17.84 -3.43
C ARG A 82 2.52 16.34 -3.35
N LYS A 83 3.70 15.91 -2.87
CA LYS A 83 3.96 14.50 -2.54
C LYS A 83 2.86 14.00 -1.60
N ASN A 84 2.68 14.65 -0.45
CA ASN A 84 1.73 14.22 0.58
C ASN A 84 0.28 14.22 0.08
N GLU A 85 -0.12 15.21 -0.72
CA GLU A 85 -1.45 15.24 -1.35
C GLU A 85 -1.65 14.05 -2.29
N ALA A 86 -0.69 13.77 -3.17
CA ALA A 86 -0.79 12.65 -4.08
C ALA A 86 -0.80 11.30 -3.36
N LEU A 87 -0.02 11.17 -2.27
CA LEU A 87 -0.05 9.99 -1.40
C LEU A 87 -1.41 9.81 -0.71
N ALA A 88 -1.98 10.89 -0.18
CA ALA A 88 -3.32 10.86 0.42
C ALA A 88 -4.39 10.49 -0.62
N ARG A 89 -4.25 10.99 -1.86
CA ARG A 89 -5.16 10.66 -2.96
C ARG A 89 -5.07 9.19 -3.37
N LEU A 90 -3.85 8.64 -3.49
CA LEU A 90 -3.61 7.22 -3.77
C LEU A 90 -4.32 6.31 -2.75
N GLN A 91 -4.37 6.70 -1.49
CA GLN A 91 -5.04 5.96 -0.41
C GLN A 91 -6.54 6.30 -0.26
N SER A 92 -7.07 7.25 -1.05
CA SER A 92 -8.45 7.68 -0.93
C SER A 92 -9.42 6.65 -1.54
N ARG A 93 -10.55 6.43 -0.87
CA ARG A 93 -11.61 5.53 -1.35
C ARG A 93 -12.17 5.94 -2.70
N LYS A 94 -12.25 7.26 -2.96
CA LYS A 94 -12.75 7.80 -4.22
C LYS A 94 -11.83 7.40 -5.38
N PHE A 95 -10.53 7.69 -5.26
CA PHE A 95 -9.54 7.35 -6.29
C PHE A 95 -9.48 5.84 -6.55
N VAL A 96 -9.40 5.04 -5.49
CA VAL A 96 -9.36 3.58 -5.61
C VAL A 96 -10.65 3.03 -6.20
N GLY A 97 -11.81 3.56 -5.81
CA GLY A 97 -13.10 3.17 -6.38
C GLY A 97 -13.19 3.43 -7.88
N GLU A 98 -12.79 4.63 -8.31
CA GLU A 98 -12.71 4.99 -9.72
C GLU A 98 -11.71 4.10 -10.48
N PHE A 99 -10.55 3.81 -9.89
CA PHE A 99 -9.55 2.92 -10.48
C PHE A 99 -10.05 1.48 -10.64
N ILE A 100 -10.74 0.95 -9.63
CA ILE A 100 -11.36 -0.39 -9.67
C ILE A 100 -12.41 -0.47 -10.77
N LEU A 101 -13.23 0.57 -10.94
CA LEU A 101 -14.25 0.63 -11.97
C LEU A 101 -13.64 0.77 -13.37
N ASP A 102 -12.68 1.68 -13.56
CA ASP A 102 -11.98 1.91 -14.83
C ASP A 102 -11.28 0.64 -15.34
N LYS A 103 -10.62 -0.09 -14.44
CA LYS A 103 -9.91 -1.33 -14.78
C LYS A 103 -10.77 -2.58 -14.71
N GLY A 104 -12.05 -2.46 -14.36
CA GLY A 104 -12.97 -3.61 -14.25
C GLY A 104 -12.48 -4.68 -13.28
N LEU A 105 -11.94 -4.28 -12.11
CA LEU A 105 -11.23 -5.21 -11.23
C LEU A 105 -12.12 -6.10 -10.38
N MET A 106 -13.39 -5.76 -10.21
CA MET A 106 -14.29 -6.49 -9.30
C MET A 106 -14.27 -8.02 -9.51
N PRO A 107 -14.37 -8.57 -10.74
CA PRO A 107 -14.23 -10.01 -10.99
C PRO A 107 -12.88 -10.61 -10.58
N HIS A 108 -11.80 -9.83 -10.71
CA HIS A 108 -10.43 -10.25 -10.36
C HIS A 108 -10.17 -10.19 -8.85
N LEU A 109 -10.87 -9.29 -8.16
CA LEU A 109 -10.84 -9.14 -6.70
C LEU A 109 -11.62 -10.28 -6.01
N PHE A 110 -12.77 -10.66 -6.58
CA PHE A 110 -13.67 -11.68 -6.05
C PHE A 110 -13.88 -12.85 -7.02
N PRO A 111 -12.82 -13.59 -7.39
CA PRO A 111 -12.91 -14.63 -8.42
C PRO A 111 -13.73 -15.86 -7.99
N ARG A 112 -14.04 -16.00 -6.69
CA ARG A 112 -14.90 -17.07 -6.17
C ARG A 112 -16.39 -16.76 -6.37
N ASP A 113 -16.74 -15.49 -6.31
CA ASP A 113 -18.12 -15.01 -6.35
C ASP A 113 -18.53 -14.62 -7.78
N TRP A 114 -17.57 -14.51 -8.70
CA TRP A 114 -17.82 -14.19 -10.11
C TRP A 114 -17.98 -15.44 -10.98
N ASN A 115 -18.97 -15.44 -11.88
CA ASN A 115 -19.10 -16.42 -12.94
C ASN A 115 -18.56 -15.88 -14.28
N PRO A 116 -17.36 -16.29 -14.72
CA PRO A 116 -16.79 -15.79 -15.97
C PRO A 116 -17.58 -16.24 -17.21
N LYS A 117 -18.37 -17.32 -17.12
CA LYS A 117 -19.13 -17.85 -18.27
C LYS A 117 -20.45 -17.12 -18.50
N LYS A 118 -21.09 -16.66 -17.42
CA LYS A 118 -22.35 -15.92 -17.48
C LYS A 118 -22.16 -14.41 -17.44
N GLY A 119 -21.02 -13.93 -16.96
CA GLY A 119 -20.80 -12.51 -16.73
C GLY A 119 -21.63 -11.98 -15.55
N GLU A 120 -21.94 -12.83 -14.58
CA GLU A 120 -22.83 -12.53 -13.46
C GLU A 120 -22.20 -13.00 -12.15
N TRP A 121 -22.63 -12.40 -11.04
CA TRP A 121 -22.26 -12.82 -9.70
C TRP A 121 -23.03 -14.10 -9.31
N ASN A 122 -22.35 -15.02 -8.61
CA ASN A 122 -22.90 -16.31 -8.20
C ASN A 122 -23.86 -16.20 -7.01
N SER A 123 -23.79 -15.13 -6.22
CA SER A 123 -24.54 -14.92 -4.97
C SER A 123 -25.46 -13.70 -5.07
N GLU A 124 -26.62 -13.78 -4.41
CA GLU A 124 -27.48 -12.61 -4.13
C GLU A 124 -26.71 -11.57 -3.31
N ASP A 125 -25.88 -12.02 -2.35
CA ASP A 125 -24.90 -11.21 -1.64
C ASP A 125 -23.67 -10.96 -2.54
N SER A 126 -23.86 -10.19 -3.61
CA SER A 126 -22.78 -9.80 -4.52
C SER A 126 -21.86 -8.78 -3.84
N PRO A 127 -20.52 -8.89 -3.97
CA PRO A 127 -19.60 -7.92 -3.40
C PRO A 127 -19.89 -6.49 -3.89
N THR A 128 -19.93 -5.55 -2.97
CA THR A 128 -20.15 -4.14 -3.32
C THR A 128 -18.83 -3.48 -3.74
N LEU A 129 -18.92 -2.33 -4.41
CA LEU A 129 -17.73 -1.52 -4.71
C LEU A 129 -16.95 -1.17 -3.43
N LEU A 130 -17.64 -0.97 -2.30
CA LEU A 130 -16.99 -0.68 -1.02
C LEU A 130 -16.17 -1.87 -0.52
N ASP A 131 -16.62 -3.09 -0.75
CA ASP A 131 -15.86 -4.30 -0.40
C ASP A 131 -14.62 -4.43 -1.27
N GLY A 132 -14.75 -4.12 -2.57
CA GLY A 132 -13.61 -4.02 -3.49
C GLY A 132 -12.58 -2.98 -3.04
N ILE A 133 -13.02 -1.78 -2.66
CA ILE A 133 -12.15 -0.71 -2.16
C ILE A 133 -11.42 -1.15 -0.89
N LYS A 134 -12.13 -1.75 0.08
CA LYS A 134 -11.52 -2.24 1.33
C LYS A 134 -10.45 -3.29 1.06
N LEU A 135 -10.78 -4.32 0.28
CA LEU A 135 -9.84 -5.37 -0.09
C LEU A 135 -8.63 -4.79 -0.83
N PHE A 136 -8.86 -3.83 -1.73
CA PHE A 136 -7.80 -3.21 -2.50
C PHE A 136 -6.83 -2.44 -1.59
N LEU A 137 -7.34 -1.60 -0.70
CA LEU A 137 -6.51 -0.79 0.20
C LEU A 137 -5.76 -1.62 1.25
N GLU A 138 -6.39 -2.65 1.79
CA GLU A 138 -5.81 -3.44 2.90
C GLU A 138 -4.87 -4.55 2.42
N ASP A 139 -5.24 -5.24 1.34
CA ASP A 139 -4.58 -6.50 0.94
C ASP A 139 -3.86 -6.47 -0.41
N ILE A 140 -4.19 -5.52 -1.29
CA ILE A 140 -3.66 -5.51 -2.67
C ILE A 140 -2.66 -4.38 -2.87
N LEU A 141 -3.04 -3.16 -2.54
CA LEU A 141 -2.16 -2.01 -2.60
C LEU A 141 -1.08 -2.15 -1.53
N VAL A 142 0.17 -2.05 -1.99
CA VAL A 142 1.34 -1.95 -1.13
C VAL A 142 1.92 -0.58 -1.34
N PHE A 143 2.16 0.10 -0.24
CA PHE A 143 2.69 1.44 -0.25
C PHE A 143 3.75 1.58 0.84
N SER A 144 4.89 2.17 0.51
CA SER A 144 5.94 2.52 1.46
C SER A 144 6.61 3.81 1.03
N ASP A 145 6.75 4.74 1.97
CA ASP A 145 7.51 5.97 1.81
C ASP A 145 8.78 5.87 2.65
N ASP A 146 9.94 5.83 2.00
CA ASP A 146 11.22 5.92 2.69
C ASP A 146 11.66 7.39 2.79
N SER A 147 11.42 7.99 3.95
CA SER A 147 11.78 9.38 4.22
C SER A 147 13.28 9.64 4.23
N THR A 148 14.12 8.61 4.29
CA THR A 148 15.58 8.74 4.28
C THR A 148 16.11 8.84 2.85
N THR A 149 15.60 8.00 1.95
CA THR A 149 16.01 7.99 0.54
C THR A 149 15.15 8.88 -0.34
N GLY A 150 13.97 9.30 0.14
CA GLY A 150 12.95 10.00 -0.64
C GLY A 150 12.23 9.12 -1.65
N VAL A 151 12.57 7.82 -1.71
CA VAL A 151 12.00 6.87 -2.66
C VAL A 151 10.67 6.35 -2.15
N ILE A 152 9.67 6.39 -3.03
CA ILE A 152 8.34 5.90 -2.76
C ILE A 152 8.17 4.58 -3.52
N ARG A 153 7.75 3.54 -2.80
CA ARG A 153 7.43 2.23 -3.37
C ARG A 153 5.92 2.07 -3.43
N VAL A 154 5.40 1.86 -4.64
CA VAL A 154 3.99 1.52 -4.88
C VAL A 154 3.95 0.13 -5.49
N GLY A 155 3.10 -0.76 -5.00
CA GLY A 155 3.01 -2.11 -5.51
C GLY A 155 1.60 -2.69 -5.44
N ILE A 156 1.40 -3.75 -6.21
CA ILE A 156 0.13 -4.49 -6.30
C ILE A 156 0.39 -5.97 -6.02
N ARG A 157 -0.31 -6.50 -5.03
CA ARG A 157 -0.27 -7.91 -4.63
C ARG A 157 -1.41 -8.69 -5.27
N MET A 158 -1.10 -9.57 -6.23
CA MET A 158 -2.11 -10.41 -6.88
C MET A 158 -1.59 -11.81 -7.22
N THR A 159 -2.52 -12.74 -7.48
CA THR A 159 -2.18 -14.09 -7.94
C THR A 159 -1.75 -14.08 -9.42
N ASP A 160 -2.38 -13.23 -10.22
CA ASP A 160 -2.01 -13.00 -11.62
C ASP A 160 -0.84 -12.01 -11.69
N LYS A 161 0.28 -12.46 -12.26
CA LYS A 161 1.54 -11.72 -12.29
C LYS A 161 1.54 -10.59 -13.32
N GLN A 162 0.96 -10.87 -14.48
CA GLN A 162 0.88 -9.93 -15.59
C GLN A 162 -0.04 -8.78 -15.18
N LEU A 163 -1.17 -9.12 -14.57
CA LEU A 163 -2.13 -8.14 -14.08
C LEU A 163 -1.57 -7.35 -12.89
N ALA A 164 -0.80 -7.97 -11.99
CA ALA A 164 -0.11 -7.24 -10.91
C ALA A 164 0.81 -6.13 -11.46
N ALA A 165 1.67 -6.47 -12.43
CA ALA A 165 2.62 -5.51 -13.02
C ALA A 165 1.91 -4.41 -13.81
N SER A 166 0.92 -4.76 -14.62
CA SER A 166 0.17 -3.76 -15.40
C SER A 166 -0.59 -2.80 -14.49
N LEU A 167 -1.23 -3.29 -13.41
CA LEU A 167 -1.93 -2.42 -12.46
C LEU A 167 -0.99 -1.55 -11.62
N ALA A 168 0.18 -2.07 -11.22
CA ALA A 168 1.16 -1.29 -10.48
C ALA A 168 1.68 -0.09 -11.27
N ASN A 169 1.86 -0.23 -12.59
CA ASN A 169 2.19 0.90 -13.45
C ASN A 169 0.96 1.80 -13.71
N ALA A 170 -0.19 1.20 -14.02
CA ALA A 170 -1.40 1.96 -14.36
C ALA A 170 -1.94 2.80 -13.20
N ILE A 171 -1.78 2.37 -11.94
CA ILE A 171 -2.24 3.16 -10.78
C ILE A 171 -1.39 4.41 -10.59
N VAL A 172 -0.08 4.33 -10.85
CA VAL A 172 0.84 5.48 -10.82
C VAL A 172 0.52 6.43 -11.95
N GLU A 173 0.33 5.91 -13.16
CA GLU A 173 -0.05 6.71 -14.34
C GLU A 173 -1.37 7.45 -14.13
N LYS A 174 -2.40 6.75 -13.59
CA LYS A 174 -3.68 7.39 -13.25
C LYS A 174 -3.49 8.48 -12.19
N LEU A 175 -2.71 8.20 -11.14
CA LEU A 175 -2.44 9.19 -10.10
C LEU A 175 -1.78 10.44 -10.66
N ASP A 176 -0.77 10.28 -11.50
CA ASP A 176 -0.08 11.39 -12.16
C ASP A 176 -1.04 12.22 -13.04
N SER A 177 -1.85 11.53 -13.85
CA SER A 177 -2.85 12.19 -14.70
C SER A 177 -3.91 12.96 -13.90
N ASP A 178 -4.41 12.40 -12.80
CA ASP A 178 -5.39 13.06 -11.94
C ASP A 178 -4.80 14.31 -11.27
N MET A 179 -3.57 14.20 -10.74
CA MET A 179 -2.86 15.33 -10.14
C MET A 179 -2.60 16.44 -11.16
N ARG A 180 -2.19 16.09 -12.38
CA ARG A 180 -1.98 17.03 -13.49
C ARG A 180 -3.26 17.77 -13.85
N MET A 181 -4.38 17.06 -14.02
CA MET A 181 -5.66 17.68 -14.36
C MET A 181 -6.12 18.66 -13.28
N ILE A 182 -5.86 18.33 -12.01
CA ILE A 182 -6.22 19.19 -10.88
C ILE A 182 -5.36 20.44 -10.86
N ALA A 183 -4.05 20.31 -11.05
CA ALA A 183 -3.14 21.47 -11.13
C ALA A 183 -3.50 22.40 -12.31
N ILE A 184 -3.85 21.84 -13.47
CA ILE A 184 -4.33 22.63 -14.62
C ILE A 184 -5.61 23.38 -14.27
N ALA A 185 -6.60 22.68 -13.70
CA ALA A 185 -7.88 23.29 -13.35
C ALA A 185 -7.74 24.37 -12.25
N GLU A 186 -6.84 24.19 -11.30
CA GLU A 186 -6.56 25.17 -10.25
C GLU A 186 -5.85 26.41 -10.81
N ALA A 187 -4.83 26.22 -11.66
CA ALA A 187 -4.15 27.31 -12.34
C ALA A 187 -5.10 28.11 -13.25
N GLU A 188 -6.01 27.43 -13.96
CA GLU A 188 -7.03 28.08 -14.80
C GLU A 188 -8.00 28.94 -13.97
N ARG A 189 -8.54 28.41 -12.87
CA ARG A 189 -9.43 29.19 -11.98
C ARG A 189 -8.73 30.40 -11.37
N SER A 190 -7.47 30.23 -10.95
CA SER A 190 -6.66 31.33 -10.40
C SER A 190 -6.39 32.39 -11.46
N TYR A 191 -6.05 31.99 -12.69
CA TYR A 191 -5.85 32.90 -13.82
C TYR A 191 -7.12 33.69 -14.14
N GLU A 192 -8.28 33.04 -14.22
CA GLU A 192 -9.57 33.69 -14.48
C GLU A 192 -9.91 34.74 -13.41
N PHE A 193 -9.67 34.42 -12.14
CA PHE A 193 -9.86 35.35 -11.03
C PHE A 193 -8.94 36.57 -11.13
N LEU A 194 -7.64 36.34 -11.37
CA LEU A 194 -6.65 37.41 -11.49
C LEU A 194 -6.94 38.31 -12.71
N ALA A 195 -7.33 37.72 -13.85
CA ALA A 195 -7.71 38.46 -15.04
C ALA A 195 -8.89 39.42 -14.74
N ALA A 196 -9.94 38.93 -14.08
CA ALA A 196 -11.08 39.75 -13.69
C ALA A 196 -10.71 40.87 -12.69
N GLU A 197 -9.71 40.66 -11.83
CA GLU A 197 -9.26 41.67 -10.87
C GLU A 197 -8.35 42.73 -11.51
N SER A 198 -7.57 42.34 -12.54
CA SER A 198 -6.72 43.26 -13.31
C SER A 198 -7.53 44.35 -14.04
N GLU A 199 -8.77 44.04 -14.44
CA GLU A 199 -9.68 44.98 -15.08
C GLU A 199 -10.25 46.01 -14.11
N LYS A 200 -10.39 45.65 -12.83
CA LYS A 200 -10.89 46.54 -11.77
C LYS A 200 -9.79 47.39 -11.15
N ALA A 201 -8.53 46.95 -11.26
CA ALA A 201 -7.38 47.64 -10.71
C ALA A 201 -7.14 48.98 -11.44
N THR A 202 -7.22 50.08 -10.70
CA THR A 202 -7.00 51.44 -11.23
C THR A 202 -5.53 51.86 -11.17
N ALA A 203 -4.83 51.49 -10.10
CA ALA A 203 -3.39 51.73 -9.95
C ALA A 203 -2.58 50.85 -10.91
N VAL A 204 -1.56 51.43 -11.55
CA VAL A 204 -0.71 50.74 -12.53
C VAL A 204 0.13 49.67 -11.84
N GLU A 205 0.67 49.99 -10.67
CA GLU A 205 1.54 49.12 -9.88
C GLU A 205 0.81 47.84 -9.41
N LEU A 206 -0.48 47.97 -9.06
CA LEU A 206 -1.32 46.83 -8.68
C LEU A 206 -1.59 45.94 -9.90
N ARG A 207 -1.86 46.56 -11.05
CA ARG A 207 -2.10 45.83 -12.30
C ARG A 207 -0.87 45.04 -12.74
N GLU A 208 0.32 45.65 -12.64
CA GLU A 208 1.60 44.97 -12.93
C GLU A 208 1.84 43.78 -12.00
N SER A 209 1.58 43.94 -10.69
CA SER A 209 1.67 42.83 -9.73
C SER A 209 0.71 41.68 -10.07
N ILE A 210 -0.54 42.00 -10.46
CA ILE A 210 -1.51 40.99 -10.88
C ILE A 210 -1.07 40.27 -12.16
N TYR A 211 -0.51 40.99 -13.13
CA TYR A 211 0.02 40.36 -14.35
C TYR A 211 1.17 39.41 -14.07
N SER A 212 2.08 39.76 -13.16
CA SER A 212 3.14 38.84 -12.73
C SER A 212 2.56 37.56 -12.11
N LEU A 213 1.53 37.67 -11.25
CA LEU A 213 0.85 36.48 -10.71
C LEU A 213 0.14 35.65 -11.80
N MET A 214 -0.41 36.31 -12.83
CA MET A 214 -1.00 35.62 -13.98
C MET A 214 0.03 34.86 -14.81
N GLU A 215 1.22 35.45 -15.00
CA GLU A 215 2.36 34.78 -15.64
C GLU A 215 2.75 33.52 -14.88
N ASP A 216 2.84 33.59 -13.55
CA ASP A 216 3.09 32.41 -12.70
C ASP A 216 2.03 31.31 -12.89
N GLN A 217 0.74 31.68 -12.98
CA GLN A 217 -0.32 30.68 -13.22
C GLN A 217 -0.24 30.07 -14.61
N LEU A 218 0.11 30.86 -15.63
CA LEU A 218 0.30 30.38 -17.00
C LEU A 218 1.48 29.40 -17.08
N GLU A 219 2.59 29.69 -16.41
CA GLU A 219 3.74 28.80 -16.32
C GLU A 219 3.37 27.49 -15.63
N ARG A 220 2.74 27.53 -14.45
CA ARG A 220 2.26 26.34 -13.72
C ARG A 220 1.36 25.46 -14.60
N ARG A 221 0.40 26.07 -15.31
CA ARG A 221 -0.50 25.36 -16.23
C ARG A 221 0.26 24.73 -17.39
N MET A 222 1.24 25.44 -17.96
CA MET A 222 2.05 24.95 -19.07
C MET A 222 2.91 23.76 -18.65
N LEU A 223 3.63 23.87 -17.52
CA LEU A 223 4.45 22.80 -16.96
C LEU A 223 3.62 21.56 -16.67
N ALA A 224 2.44 21.72 -16.05
CA ALA A 224 1.53 20.61 -15.81
C ALA A 224 1.09 19.95 -17.12
N ARG A 225 0.80 20.73 -18.17
CA ARG A 225 0.33 20.17 -19.45
C ARG A 225 1.41 19.42 -20.24
N VAL A 226 2.67 19.82 -20.15
CA VAL A 226 3.77 19.31 -20.98
C VAL A 226 4.53 18.14 -20.32
N ASN A 227 4.60 18.11 -18.98
CA ASN A 227 5.40 17.11 -18.28
C ASN A 227 4.63 15.81 -18.03
N GLU A 228 5.14 14.71 -18.58
CA GLU A 228 4.80 13.35 -18.16
C GLU A 228 5.53 13.04 -16.84
N GLY A 229 4.81 12.68 -15.78
CA GLY A 229 5.38 12.58 -14.42
C GLY A 229 5.36 13.92 -13.69
N PHE A 230 4.21 14.59 -13.66
CA PHE A 230 3.98 15.87 -12.98
C PHE A 230 4.27 15.82 -11.47
N VAL A 231 3.88 14.73 -10.79
CA VAL A 231 4.14 14.59 -9.33
C VAL A 231 5.27 13.64 -9.03
N PHE A 232 5.36 12.56 -9.79
CA PHE A 232 6.31 11.49 -9.55
C PHE A 232 7.05 11.12 -10.82
N LYS A 233 8.38 11.04 -10.71
CA LYS A 233 9.23 10.43 -11.73
C LYS A 233 9.35 8.95 -11.45
N VAL A 234 8.95 8.11 -12.40
CA VAL A 234 9.14 6.66 -12.33
C VAL A 234 10.62 6.35 -12.55
N ILE A 235 11.26 5.77 -11.54
CA ILE A 235 12.67 5.37 -11.59
C ILE A 235 12.80 3.93 -12.06
N ASP A 236 11.95 3.06 -11.53
CA ASP A 236 11.92 1.65 -11.90
C ASP A 236 10.45 1.22 -12.04
N PRO A 237 9.97 0.95 -13.27
CA PRO A 237 8.60 0.51 -13.52
C PRO A 237 8.38 -0.93 -13.05
N ALA A 238 7.14 -1.25 -12.67
CA ALA A 238 6.80 -2.61 -12.27
C ALA A 238 6.96 -3.59 -13.43
N ILE A 239 7.82 -4.59 -13.23
CA ILE A 239 8.00 -5.73 -14.12
C ILE A 239 7.20 -6.94 -13.62
N ILE A 240 6.96 -7.89 -14.52
CA ILE A 240 6.26 -9.15 -14.20
C ILE A 240 7.11 -9.93 -13.20
N PRO A 241 6.60 -10.24 -11.98
CA PRO A 241 7.37 -10.98 -10.98
C PRO A 241 7.73 -12.39 -11.44
N GLN A 242 8.93 -12.84 -11.08
CA GLN A 242 9.35 -14.20 -11.42
C GLN A 242 8.59 -15.23 -10.57
N PRO A 243 8.49 -16.51 -11.01
CA PRO A 243 7.85 -17.57 -10.21
C PRO A 243 8.46 -17.81 -8.82
N GLU A 244 9.68 -17.34 -8.61
CA GLU A 244 10.43 -17.41 -7.35
C GLU A 244 10.12 -16.26 -6.39
N ASP A 245 9.59 -15.13 -6.88
CA ASP A 245 9.28 -13.92 -6.09
C ASP A 245 7.94 -14.02 -5.33
N LYS A 246 7.61 -15.22 -4.83
CA LYS A 246 6.36 -15.48 -4.09
C LYS A 246 6.44 -14.90 -2.68
N ILE A 247 5.55 -13.96 -2.36
CA ILE A 247 5.54 -13.32 -1.04
C ILE A 247 4.61 -14.03 -0.05
N ARG A 248 3.53 -14.64 -0.56
CA ARG A 248 2.64 -15.51 0.23
C ARG A 248 2.41 -16.84 -0.49
N PRO A 249 2.21 -17.94 0.27
CA PRO A 249 2.34 -18.05 1.73
C PRO A 249 3.81 -18.15 2.19
N LYS A 250 4.14 -17.53 3.34
CA LYS A 250 5.46 -17.68 3.99
C LYS A 250 5.54 -19.07 4.65
N ARG A 251 5.96 -20.07 3.88
CA ARG A 251 5.94 -21.50 4.27
C ARG A 251 6.64 -21.78 5.61
N LEU A 252 7.77 -21.15 5.85
CA LEU A 252 8.54 -21.30 7.10
C LEU A 252 7.75 -20.77 8.31
N VAL A 253 7.10 -19.62 8.15
CA VAL A 253 6.23 -19.04 9.19
C VAL A 253 5.04 -19.96 9.47
N MET A 254 4.40 -20.51 8.44
CA MET A 254 3.33 -21.51 8.62
C MET A 254 3.82 -22.76 9.36
N GLY A 255 5.01 -23.27 9.05
CA GLY A 255 5.61 -24.40 9.76
C GLY A 255 5.81 -24.12 11.25
N ILE A 256 6.32 -22.93 11.60
CA ILE A 256 6.49 -22.51 13.00
C ILE A 256 5.13 -22.46 13.73
N PHE A 257 4.13 -21.80 13.15
CA PHE A 257 2.79 -21.74 13.75
C PHE A 257 2.14 -23.12 13.87
N GLY A 258 2.29 -23.99 12.88
CA GLY A 258 1.83 -25.38 12.93
C GLY A 258 2.49 -26.17 14.06
N GLY A 259 3.81 -26.00 14.24
CA GLY A 259 4.55 -26.61 15.34
C GLY A 259 4.11 -26.12 16.72
N ILE A 260 3.91 -24.81 16.89
CA ILE A 260 3.42 -24.21 18.14
C ILE A 260 2.00 -24.69 18.46
N ALA A 261 1.12 -24.73 17.46
CA ALA A 261 -0.25 -25.23 17.64
C ALA A 261 -0.28 -26.70 18.06
N ALA A 262 0.56 -27.54 17.45
CA ALA A 262 0.67 -28.96 17.81
C ALA A 262 1.25 -29.15 19.23
N PHE A 263 2.24 -28.33 19.60
CA PHE A 263 2.79 -28.32 20.96
C PHE A 263 1.73 -27.98 22.01
N ALA A 264 0.97 -26.90 21.79
CA ALA A 264 -0.11 -26.49 22.68
C ALA A 264 -1.20 -27.57 22.81
N ALA A 265 -1.61 -28.17 21.68
CA ALA A 265 -2.60 -29.23 21.66
C ALA A 265 -2.18 -30.44 22.51
N ILE A 266 -0.89 -30.80 22.48
CA ILE A 266 -0.39 -31.94 23.26
C ILE A 266 -0.20 -31.63 24.72
N ILE A 267 0.23 -30.42 25.07
CA ILE A 267 0.26 -30.01 26.48
C ILE A 267 -1.15 -30.08 27.08
N LEU A 268 -2.16 -29.54 26.38
CA LEU A 268 -3.54 -29.62 26.83
C LEU A 268 -4.03 -31.06 26.95
N PHE A 269 -3.69 -31.91 25.97
CA PHE A 269 -4.02 -33.33 26.02
C PHE A 269 -3.37 -34.05 27.22
N LEU A 270 -2.09 -33.76 27.49
CA LEU A 270 -1.36 -34.36 28.60
C LEU A 270 -1.91 -33.90 29.96
N VAL A 271 -2.19 -32.61 30.12
CA VAL A 271 -2.82 -32.07 31.35
C VAL A 271 -4.22 -32.68 31.53
N GLY A 272 -5.06 -32.71 30.49
CA GLY A 272 -6.39 -33.30 30.57
C GLY A 272 -6.37 -34.81 30.88
N ARG A 273 -5.33 -35.53 30.45
CA ARG A 273 -5.10 -36.93 30.80
C ARG A 273 -4.78 -37.09 32.29
N GLU A 274 -3.98 -36.21 32.88
CA GLU A 274 -3.65 -36.26 34.31
C GLU A 274 -4.84 -35.91 35.19
N TRP A 275 -5.64 -34.91 34.82
CA TRP A 275 -6.90 -34.58 35.51
C TRP A 275 -7.89 -35.75 35.50
N ARG A 276 -8.01 -36.47 34.38
CA ARG A 276 -8.86 -37.67 34.30
C ARG A 276 -8.38 -38.82 35.19
N ARG A 277 -7.08 -38.99 35.38
CA ARG A 277 -6.53 -40.00 36.30
C ARG A 277 -6.78 -39.62 37.75
N ALA A 278 -6.54 -38.36 38.12
CA ALA A 278 -6.81 -37.86 39.46
C ALA A 278 -8.30 -37.96 39.85
N ALA A 279 -9.21 -37.90 38.88
CA ALA A 279 -10.65 -38.10 39.09
C ALA A 279 -11.08 -39.59 39.17
N GLN A 280 -10.21 -40.54 38.80
CA GLN A 280 -10.47 -41.99 38.94
C GLN A 280 -9.90 -42.58 40.24
N ASP A 281 -8.97 -41.89 40.87
CA ASP A 281 -8.36 -42.27 42.15
C ASP A 281 -9.14 -41.73 43.38
N PHE A 282 -10.34 -41.17 43.16
CA PHE A 282 -11.34 -40.79 44.17
C PHE A 282 -12.63 -41.58 43.99
#